data_AF-A0AAQ2GF43-F1
#
_entry.id   AF-A0AAQ2GF43-F1
#
_cell.length_a   1.000
_cell.length_b   1.000
_cell.length_c   1.000
_cell.angle_alpha   90.00
_cell.angle_beta   90.00
_cell.angle_gamma   90.00
#
_symmetry.space_group_name_H-M   'P 1'
#
loop_
_entity.id
_entity.type
_entity.pdbx_description
1 polymer ?
#
loop_
_entity_poly.entity_id
_entity_poly.type
_entity_poly.pdbx_seq_one_letter_code
_entity_poly.pdbx_strand_id
1 'polypeptide(L)'
;MNTVIDLPPEPRRTRRSLLIGLAAIAGLAACTTVSVPTGEGAGVSSSATATLANLRAAAGRTPLTADTQLEQAALQQAGYMASRTRMSHTTGWGKDFASRMKDNGVHGAAAENIAEGRFDQQKLFDIWMHSTGHRRNILDPDFSRFGLAYVRDGRDPGLRYWALVLGR
;
A
#
# COMPACT_ATOMS: atom_id res chain seq x y z
N MET A 1 -65.03 4.09 41.43
CA MET A 1 -63.94 5.00 41.84
C MET A 1 -63.39 5.65 40.58
N ASN A 2 -63.49 6.99 40.54
CA ASN A 2 -63.12 7.91 39.47
C ASN A 2 -61.65 7.71 39.03
N THR A 3 -61.27 8.01 37.79
CA THR A 3 -60.93 9.38 37.36
C THR A 3 -60.99 9.50 35.83
N VAL A 4 -61.74 10.49 35.36
CA VAL A 4 -61.79 11.01 34.00
C VAL A 4 -60.73 12.10 33.88
N ILE A 5 -59.91 12.10 32.82
CA ILE A 5 -59.13 13.27 32.41
C ILE A 5 -59.41 13.53 30.93
N ASP A 6 -59.82 14.77 30.67
CA ASP A 6 -60.28 15.40 29.44
C ASP A 6 -59.26 15.37 28.28
N LEU A 7 -59.80 15.28 27.06
CA LEU A 7 -59.11 15.53 25.79
C LEU A 7 -59.25 17.01 25.39
N PRO A 8 -58.21 17.68 24.88
CA PRO A 8 -58.39 18.94 24.16
C PRO A 8 -58.85 18.72 22.70
N PRO A 9 -59.63 19.66 22.12
CA PRO A 9 -60.22 19.53 20.77
C PRO A 9 -59.24 19.86 19.63
N GLU A 10 -59.42 19.15 18.50
CA GLU A 10 -58.80 19.40 17.20
C GLU A 10 -59.44 20.58 16.45
N PRO A 11 -58.67 21.57 15.94
CA PRO A 11 -59.14 22.48 14.91
C PRO A 11 -58.89 21.94 13.48
N ARG A 12 -59.99 21.86 12.72
CA ARG A 12 -60.05 21.47 11.31
C ARG A 12 -59.46 22.52 10.34
N ARG A 13 -58.63 22.02 9.42
CA ARG A 13 -58.56 22.28 7.96
C ARG A 13 -58.43 23.73 7.44
N THR A 14 -57.37 23.99 6.67
CA THR A 14 -57.49 24.62 5.35
C THR A 14 -56.29 24.27 4.46
N ARG A 15 -56.57 23.75 3.26
CA ARG A 15 -55.61 23.55 2.16
C ARG A 15 -55.23 24.91 1.56
N ARG A 16 -53.94 25.22 1.41
CA ARG A 16 -53.44 26.07 0.31
C ARG A 16 -52.07 25.58 -0.19
N SER A 17 -52.15 25.07 -1.41
CA SER A 17 -51.20 24.94 -2.52
C SER A 17 -49.74 25.42 -2.37
N LEU A 18 -48.83 24.50 -2.74
CA LEU A 18 -47.78 24.61 -3.75
C LEU A 18 -46.70 25.71 -3.59
N LEU A 19 -45.49 25.29 -3.21
CA LEU A 19 -44.25 25.80 -3.81
C LEU A 19 -43.30 24.62 -4.07
N ILE A 20 -42.97 24.47 -5.35
CA ILE A 20 -42.02 23.52 -5.92
C ILE A 20 -40.61 23.94 -5.47
N GLY A 21 -40.01 23.16 -4.58
CA GLY A 21 -38.59 23.24 -4.29
C GLY A 21 -37.82 22.32 -5.22
N LEU A 22 -37.38 22.84 -6.37
CA LEU A 22 -36.45 22.13 -7.27
C LEU A 22 -35.06 22.09 -6.59
N ALA A 23 -34.83 21.12 -5.73
CA ALA A 23 -33.49 20.85 -5.22
C ALA A 23 -32.68 20.17 -6.32
N ALA A 24 -31.93 20.97 -7.08
CA ALA A 24 -30.91 20.48 -8.00
C ALA A 24 -29.81 19.80 -7.16
N ILE A 25 -29.86 18.46 -7.08
CA ILE A 25 -28.76 17.67 -6.52
C ILE A 25 -27.66 17.65 -7.59
N ALA A 26 -26.75 18.62 -7.51
CA ALA A 26 -25.48 18.56 -8.21
C ALA A 26 -24.72 17.34 -7.69
N GLY A 27 -24.70 16.26 -8.47
CA GLY A 27 -23.88 15.09 -8.21
C GLY A 27 -22.42 15.49 -8.33
N LEU A 28 -21.80 15.84 -7.20
CA LEU A 28 -20.35 15.95 -7.10
C LEU A 28 -19.77 14.57 -7.43
N ALA A 29 -19.14 14.48 -8.60
CA ALA A 29 -18.20 13.42 -8.89
C ALA A 29 -17.04 13.56 -7.90
N ALA A 30 -17.14 12.84 -6.77
CA ALA A 30 -16.02 12.66 -5.88
C ALA A 30 -15.01 11.78 -6.63
N CYS A 31 -14.04 12.40 -7.30
CA CYS A 31 -12.79 11.74 -7.61
C CYS A 31 -12.16 11.37 -6.26
N THR A 32 -12.46 10.17 -5.75
CA THR A 32 -11.69 9.59 -4.66
C THR A 32 -10.31 9.33 -5.22
N THR A 33 -9.41 10.30 -5.09
CA THR A 33 -7.98 10.05 -5.14
C THR A 33 -7.75 8.97 -4.09
N VAL A 34 -7.44 7.76 -4.54
CA VAL A 34 -6.94 6.72 -3.64
C VAL A 34 -5.63 7.29 -3.12
N SER A 35 -5.69 7.90 -1.94
CA SER A 35 -4.51 8.21 -1.16
C SER A 35 -3.86 6.87 -0.89
N VAL A 36 -2.89 6.50 -1.73
CA VAL A 36 -1.95 5.44 -1.39
C VAL A 36 -1.39 5.89 -0.04
N PRO A 37 -1.48 5.05 1.01
CA PRO A 37 -0.91 5.44 2.28
C PRO A 37 0.57 5.68 2.00
N THR A 38 0.98 6.95 2.04
CA THR A 38 2.38 7.34 2.19
C THR A 38 2.77 6.84 3.57
N GLY A 39 3.09 5.54 3.64
CA GLY A 39 3.39 4.85 4.87
C GLY A 39 4.74 5.27 5.41
N GLU A 40 4.87 5.22 6.73
CA GLU A 40 6.16 5.31 7.40
C GLU A 40 7.10 4.23 6.84
N GLY A 41 8.20 4.64 6.20
CA GLY A 41 9.15 3.73 5.54
C GLY A 41 9.47 4.04 4.07
N ALA A 42 8.94 5.13 3.48
CA ALA A 42 9.43 5.68 2.23
C ALA A 42 10.87 6.21 2.37
N GLY A 43 11.68 6.17 1.30
CA GLY A 43 13.08 6.63 1.30
C GLY A 43 14.10 5.67 1.92
N VAL A 44 13.68 4.47 2.33
CA VAL A 44 14.59 3.46 2.93
C VAL A 44 15.51 2.80 1.92
N SER A 45 15.33 3.06 0.62
CA SER A 45 16.28 2.61 -0.39
C SER A 45 17.69 3.14 -0.12
N SER A 46 17.81 4.40 0.33
CA SER A 46 19.10 5.03 0.66
C SER A 46 19.86 4.28 1.76
N SER A 47 19.17 3.82 2.80
CA SER A 47 19.79 3.03 3.88
C SER A 47 20.13 1.60 3.48
N ALA A 48 19.57 1.09 2.38
CA ALA A 48 19.81 -0.26 1.87
C ALA A 48 20.93 -0.35 0.83
N THR A 49 21.31 0.76 0.20
CA THR A 49 22.32 0.81 -0.88
C THR A 49 23.62 0.10 -0.50
N ALA A 50 24.21 0.42 0.65
CA ALA A 50 25.47 -0.18 1.08
C ALA A 50 25.34 -1.69 1.35
N THR A 51 24.23 -2.11 1.99
CA THR A 51 23.97 -3.54 2.26
C THR A 51 23.83 -4.32 0.96
N LEU A 52 23.01 -3.85 0.01
CA LEU A 52 22.82 -4.51 -1.28
C LEU A 52 24.11 -4.53 -2.10
N ALA A 53 24.89 -3.44 -2.10
CA ALA A 53 26.18 -3.38 -2.77
C ALA A 53 27.14 -4.45 -2.22
N ASN A 54 27.24 -4.60 -0.90
CA ASN A 54 28.09 -5.62 -0.27
C ASN A 54 27.62 -7.04 -0.58
N LEU A 55 26.31 -7.31 -0.49
CA LEU A 55 25.73 -8.62 -0.81
C LEU A 55 25.99 -9.03 -2.27
N ARG A 56 25.89 -8.06 -3.19
CA ARG A 56 26.11 -8.28 -4.63
C ARG A 56 27.60 -8.39 -4.95
N ALA A 57 28.45 -7.57 -4.36
CA ALA A 57 29.90 -7.66 -4.51
C ALA A 57 30.44 -9.02 -4.04
N ALA A 58 29.97 -9.54 -2.90
CA ALA A 58 30.32 -10.88 -2.40
C ALA A 58 29.94 -12.02 -3.38
N ALA A 59 29.03 -11.76 -4.32
CA ALA A 59 28.61 -12.69 -5.36
C ALA A 59 29.15 -12.32 -6.75
N GLY A 60 30.09 -11.37 -6.86
CA GLY A 60 30.63 -10.91 -8.14
C GLY A 60 29.61 -10.18 -9.03
N ARG A 61 28.62 -9.53 -8.42
CA ARG A 61 27.56 -8.76 -9.10
C ARG A 61 27.80 -7.26 -8.98
N THR A 62 27.40 -6.52 -10.01
CA THR A 62 27.40 -5.05 -10.03
C THR A 62 26.44 -4.49 -8.99
N PRO A 63 26.72 -3.34 -8.36
CA PRO A 63 25.80 -2.72 -7.40
C PRO A 63 24.51 -2.27 -8.10
N LEU A 64 23.41 -2.24 -7.33
CA LEU A 64 22.12 -1.71 -7.79
C LEU A 64 22.03 -0.22 -7.47
N THR A 65 21.33 0.54 -8.32
CA THR A 65 21.02 1.95 -8.09
C THR A 65 19.62 2.11 -7.51
N ALA A 66 19.47 2.93 -6.47
CA ALA A 66 18.14 3.24 -5.92
C ALA A 66 17.30 4.01 -6.95
N ASP A 67 16.05 3.61 -7.13
CA ASP A 67 15.13 4.16 -8.11
C ASP A 67 13.79 4.50 -7.45
N THR A 68 13.34 5.74 -7.65
CA THR A 68 12.15 6.26 -6.98
C THR A 68 10.86 5.62 -7.48
N GLN A 69 10.78 5.20 -8.74
CA GLN A 69 9.60 4.51 -9.27
C GLN A 69 9.47 3.11 -8.66
N LEU A 70 10.59 2.39 -8.56
CA LEU A 70 10.62 1.08 -7.89
C LEU A 70 10.30 1.21 -6.40
N GLU A 71 10.76 2.27 -5.73
CA GLU A 71 10.44 2.51 -4.33
C GLU A 71 8.94 2.81 -4.12
N GLN A 72 8.32 3.60 -5.00
CA GLN A 72 6.86 3.83 -4.94
C GLN A 72 6.08 2.53 -5.15
N ALA A 73 6.51 1.70 -6.11
CA ALA A 73 5.87 0.40 -6.35
C ALA A 73 6.02 -0.55 -5.15
N ALA A 74 7.20 -0.55 -4.49
CA ALA A 74 7.44 -1.27 -3.25
C ALA A 74 6.55 -0.78 -2.11
N LEU A 75 6.44 0.55 -1.94
CA LEU A 75 5.60 1.16 -0.90
C LEU A 75 4.13 0.81 -1.09
N GLN A 76 3.64 0.84 -2.33
CA GLN A 76 2.28 0.44 -2.66
C GLN A 76 2.02 -1.02 -2.27
N GLN A 77 2.95 -1.92 -2.56
CA GLN A 77 2.83 -3.33 -2.18
C GLN A 77 2.84 -3.52 -0.65
N ALA A 78 3.76 -2.86 0.05
CA ALA A 78 3.82 -2.88 1.51
C ALA A 78 2.51 -2.38 2.14
N GLY A 79 1.95 -1.29 1.61
CA GLY A 79 0.65 -0.75 2.03
C GLY A 79 -0.50 -1.72 1.76
N TYR A 80 -0.49 -2.44 0.63
CA TYR A 80 -1.49 -3.47 0.35
C TYR A 80 -1.45 -4.62 1.35
N MET A 81 -0.25 -5.12 1.68
CA MET A 81 -0.08 -6.17 2.69
C MET A 81 -0.54 -5.70 4.08
N ALA A 82 -0.16 -4.48 4.47
CA ALA A 82 -0.56 -3.88 5.74
C ALA A 82 -2.08 -3.70 5.86
N SER A 83 -2.73 -3.18 4.81
CA SER A 83 -4.19 -2.97 4.80
C SER A 83 -5.00 -4.26 4.94
N ARG A 84 -4.40 -5.40 4.59
CA ARG A 84 -5.02 -6.73 4.66
C ARG A 84 -4.51 -7.56 5.82
N THR A 85 -3.58 -7.02 6.61
CA THR A 85 -2.87 -7.73 7.67
C THR A 85 -2.35 -9.10 7.19
N ARG A 86 -1.78 -9.14 5.98
CA ARG A 86 -1.41 -10.39 5.30
C ARG A 86 -0.34 -10.18 4.23
N MET A 87 0.79 -10.88 4.35
CA MET A 87 1.79 -10.99 3.27
C MET A 87 1.24 -11.77 2.06
N SER A 88 1.24 -11.13 0.88
CA SER A 88 0.87 -11.76 -0.38
C SER A 88 1.33 -10.92 -1.58
N HIS A 89 1.87 -11.55 -2.62
CA HIS A 89 2.24 -10.89 -3.88
C HIS A 89 1.03 -10.33 -4.66
N THR A 90 -0.18 -10.82 -4.37
CA THR A 90 -1.42 -10.39 -5.02
C THR A 90 -2.49 -10.10 -3.98
N THR A 91 -2.92 -8.85 -3.93
CA THR A 91 -3.85 -8.34 -2.91
C THR A 91 -5.17 -7.91 -3.54
N GLY A 92 -5.63 -8.61 -4.58
CA GLY A 92 -6.93 -8.39 -5.22
C GLY A 92 -6.83 -8.07 -6.71
N TRP A 93 -7.99 -7.93 -7.35
CA TRP A 93 -8.08 -7.65 -8.79
C TRP A 93 -7.48 -6.28 -9.10
N GLY A 94 -6.59 -6.22 -10.11
CA GLY A 94 -5.83 -5.01 -10.45
C GLY A 94 -4.77 -4.58 -9.43
N LYS A 95 -4.51 -5.40 -8.39
CA LYS A 95 -3.49 -5.17 -7.36
C LYS A 95 -2.43 -6.28 -7.38
N ASP A 96 -2.17 -6.82 -8.56
CA ASP A 96 -1.06 -7.73 -8.80
C ASP A 96 0.23 -6.97 -9.12
N PHE A 97 1.33 -7.72 -9.20
CA PHE A 97 2.65 -7.20 -9.46
C PHE A 97 2.73 -6.43 -10.79
N ALA A 98 2.20 -7.01 -11.87
CA ALA A 98 2.28 -6.41 -13.21
C ALA A 98 1.52 -5.08 -13.28
N SER A 99 0.34 -5.01 -12.67
CA SER A 99 -0.45 -3.78 -12.58
C SER A 99 0.30 -2.71 -11.80
N ARG A 100 0.90 -3.04 -10.64
CA ARG A 100 1.70 -2.08 -9.87
C ARG A 100 2.91 -1.56 -10.65
N MET A 101 3.64 -2.43 -11.35
CA MET A 101 4.79 -1.99 -12.15
C MET A 101 4.34 -1.01 -13.22
N LYS A 102 3.28 -1.34 -13.96
CA LYS A 102 2.69 -0.47 -14.98
C LYS A 102 2.25 0.89 -14.40
N ASP A 103 1.52 0.88 -13.29
CA ASP A 103 0.96 2.09 -12.68
C ASP A 103 2.04 3.05 -12.16
N ASN A 104 3.22 2.53 -11.79
CA ASN A 104 4.37 3.33 -11.34
C ASN A 104 5.35 3.66 -12.49
N GLY A 105 5.02 3.33 -13.74
CA GLY A 105 5.89 3.60 -14.89
C GLY A 105 7.15 2.73 -14.95
N VAL A 106 7.12 1.57 -14.29
CA VAL A 106 8.20 0.58 -14.33
C VAL A 106 8.04 -0.27 -15.59
N HIS A 107 9.03 -0.20 -16.47
CA HIS A 107 9.07 -0.92 -17.74
C HIS A 107 10.17 -1.98 -17.75
N GLY A 108 9.96 -3.05 -18.51
CA GLY A 108 10.94 -4.12 -18.68
C GLY A 108 10.87 -5.19 -17.58
N ALA A 109 11.97 -5.95 -17.44
CA ALA A 109 12.05 -7.02 -16.46
C ALA A 109 12.07 -6.43 -15.04
N ALA A 110 11.24 -7.01 -14.17
CA ALA A 110 11.17 -6.65 -12.76
C ALA A 110 10.92 -7.88 -11.88
N ALA A 111 11.34 -7.81 -10.62
CA ALA A 111 11.11 -8.85 -9.62
C ALA A 111 10.74 -8.24 -8.26
N GLU A 112 10.16 -9.06 -7.38
CA GLU A 112 9.73 -8.66 -6.05
C GLU A 112 10.18 -9.65 -4.98
N ASN A 113 10.68 -9.13 -3.85
CA ASN A 113 10.76 -9.86 -2.60
C ASN A 113 9.83 -9.18 -1.58
N ILE A 114 9.10 -9.98 -0.81
CA ILE A 114 8.27 -9.50 0.30
C ILE A 114 8.65 -10.20 1.59
N ALA A 115 8.38 -9.54 2.72
CA ALA A 115 8.49 -10.15 4.05
C ALA A 115 7.52 -9.47 5.02
N GLU A 116 7.12 -10.18 6.07
CA GLU A 116 6.45 -9.58 7.23
C GLU A 116 7.18 -9.99 8.51
N GLY A 117 7.29 -9.09 9.47
CA GLY A 117 7.82 -9.44 10.79
C GLY A 117 8.32 -8.26 11.63
N ARG A 118 8.69 -8.58 12.87
CA ARG A 118 9.21 -7.63 13.87
C ARG A 118 10.73 -7.57 13.82
N PHE A 119 11.27 -7.15 12.69
CA PHE A 119 12.70 -7.08 12.47
C PHE A 119 13.10 -5.81 11.72
N ASP A 120 14.38 -5.46 11.82
CA ASP A 120 15.00 -4.34 11.13
C ASP A 120 15.49 -4.74 9.72
N GLN A 121 16.08 -3.77 9.02
CA GLN A 121 16.58 -3.94 7.66
C GLN A 121 17.75 -4.94 7.58
N GLN A 122 18.61 -5.01 8.60
CA GLN A 122 19.75 -5.94 8.59
C GLN A 122 19.24 -7.38 8.66
N LYS A 123 18.32 -7.65 9.59
CA LYS A 123 17.72 -8.98 9.71
C LYS A 123 16.81 -9.33 8.53
N LEU A 124 16.16 -8.35 7.89
CA LEU A 124 15.42 -8.55 6.64
C LEU A 124 16.33 -9.12 5.54
N PHE A 125 17.47 -8.49 5.29
CA PHE A 125 18.39 -8.95 4.25
C PHE A 125 19.01 -10.31 4.59
N ASP A 126 19.30 -10.57 5.86
CA ASP A 126 19.70 -11.90 6.32
C ASP A 126 18.65 -12.98 5.97
N ILE A 127 17.37 -12.73 6.28
CA ILE A 127 16.26 -13.64 5.95
C ILE A 127 16.17 -13.88 4.43
N TRP A 128 16.22 -12.81 3.63
CA TRP A 128 16.15 -12.94 2.17
C TRP A 128 17.36 -13.67 1.57
N MET A 129 18.56 -13.45 2.09
CA MET A 129 19.77 -14.10 1.57
C MET A 129 19.86 -15.59 1.93
N HIS A 130 19.13 -16.03 2.97
CA HIS A 130 18.96 -17.44 3.33
C HIS A 130 17.79 -18.13 2.61
N SER A 131 16.96 -17.39 1.87
CA SER A 131 15.89 -17.96 1.04
C SER A 131 16.33 -18.05 -0.41
N THR A 132 16.32 -19.25 -1.01
CA THR A 132 16.75 -19.48 -2.40
C THR A 132 16.04 -18.55 -3.39
N GLY A 133 14.72 -18.38 -3.26
CA GLY A 133 13.94 -17.53 -4.17
C GLY A 133 14.28 -16.04 -4.04
N HIS A 134 14.33 -15.52 -2.81
CA HIS A 134 14.63 -14.12 -2.56
C HIS A 134 16.08 -13.77 -2.91
N ARG A 135 17.02 -14.66 -2.56
CA ARG A 135 18.44 -14.54 -2.90
C ARG A 135 18.63 -14.51 -4.41
N ARG A 136 17.93 -15.36 -5.17
CA ARG A 136 18.00 -15.37 -6.63
C ARG A 136 17.69 -13.98 -7.20
N ASN A 137 16.61 -13.35 -6.74
CA ASN A 137 16.23 -12.01 -7.20
C ASN A 137 17.31 -10.96 -6.84
N ILE A 138 17.79 -10.94 -5.59
CA ILE A 138 18.82 -9.95 -5.14
C ILE A 138 20.12 -10.08 -5.93
N LEU A 139 20.50 -11.30 -6.34
CA LEU A 139 21.75 -11.58 -7.03
C LEU A 139 21.62 -11.73 -8.55
N ASP A 140 20.43 -11.47 -9.09
CA ASP A 140 20.19 -11.58 -10.52
C ASP A 140 21.02 -10.52 -11.26
N PRO A 141 21.86 -10.91 -12.24
CA PRO A 141 22.66 -9.98 -13.02
C PRO A 141 21.82 -9.11 -13.98
N ASP A 142 20.58 -9.48 -14.29
CA ASP A 142 19.73 -8.70 -15.21
C ASP A 142 19.14 -7.44 -14.57
N PHE A 143 19.18 -7.32 -13.24
CA PHE A 143 18.71 -6.13 -12.53
C PHE A 143 19.84 -5.16 -12.23
N SER A 144 19.54 -3.87 -12.43
CA SER A 144 20.45 -2.75 -12.21
C SER A 144 19.90 -1.70 -11.24
N ARG A 145 18.60 -1.73 -10.97
CA ARG A 145 17.88 -0.77 -10.12
C ARG A 145 17.08 -1.46 -9.03
N PHE A 146 16.82 -0.75 -7.94
CA PHE A 146 15.97 -1.26 -6.85
C PHE A 146 15.18 -0.16 -6.15
N GLY A 147 14.10 -0.56 -5.49
CA GLY A 147 13.41 0.24 -4.49
C GLY A 147 13.00 -0.63 -3.32
N LEU A 148 13.24 -0.16 -2.10
CA LEU A 148 12.86 -0.83 -0.86
C LEU A 148 11.88 0.06 -0.10
N ALA A 149 10.84 -0.54 0.46
CA ALA A 149 9.91 0.17 1.34
C ALA A 149 9.34 -0.77 2.41
N TYR A 150 8.79 -0.17 3.46
CA TYR A 150 7.93 -0.88 4.39
C TYR A 150 6.72 -0.05 4.81
N VAL A 151 5.72 -0.72 5.37
CA VAL A 151 4.60 -0.11 6.09
C VAL A 151 4.38 -0.91 7.38
N ARG A 152 4.15 -0.22 8.50
CA ARG A 152 3.84 -0.87 9.79
C ARG A 152 2.41 -1.40 9.82
N ASP A 153 2.20 -2.47 10.57
CA ASP A 153 0.86 -2.94 10.86
C ASP A 153 0.11 -1.90 11.72
N GLY A 154 -1.16 -1.64 11.41
CA GLY A 154 -1.96 -0.65 12.13
C GLY A 154 -2.33 -1.07 13.55
N ARG A 155 -2.22 -2.36 13.89
CA ARG A 155 -2.54 -2.92 15.21
C ARG A 155 -1.29 -3.23 16.02
N ASP A 156 -0.16 -3.45 15.35
CA ASP A 156 1.13 -3.69 15.98
C ASP A 156 2.23 -2.83 15.31
N PRO A 157 2.64 -1.72 15.95
CA PRO A 157 3.66 -0.84 15.38
C PRO A 157 5.03 -1.53 15.27
N GLY A 158 5.28 -2.63 15.98
CA GLY A 158 6.50 -3.42 15.86
C GLY A 158 6.52 -4.30 14.61
N LEU A 159 5.36 -4.66 14.07
CA LEU A 159 5.23 -5.48 12.87
C LEU A 159 5.34 -4.59 11.61
N ARG A 160 6.18 -5.01 10.66
CA ARG A 160 6.38 -4.33 9.37
C ARG A 160 6.10 -5.29 8.22
N TYR A 161 5.51 -4.77 7.16
CA TYR A 161 5.40 -5.42 5.86
C TYR A 161 6.41 -4.76 4.92
N TRP A 162 7.38 -5.54 4.45
CA TRP A 162 8.49 -5.09 3.60
C TRP A 162 8.27 -5.52 2.16
N ALA A 163 8.65 -4.65 1.23
CA ALA A 163 8.74 -5.00 -0.18
C ALA A 163 10.04 -4.43 -0.77
N LEU A 164 10.74 -5.27 -1.52
CA LEU A 164 11.84 -4.88 -2.41
C LEU A 164 11.38 -5.14 -3.84
N VAL A 165 11.46 -4.12 -4.68
CA VAL A 165 11.23 -4.23 -6.12
C VAL A 165 12.56 -4.01 -6.85
N LEU A 166 12.84 -4.86 -7.81
CA LEU A 166 14.05 -4.85 -8.63
C LEU A 166 13.65 -4.57 -10.08
N GLY A 167 14.47 -3.80 -10.80
CA GLY A 167 14.24 -3.45 -12.20
C GLY A 167 15.52 -3.48 -13.02
N ARG A 168 15.37 -3.74 -14.32
CA ARG A 168 16.46 -3.63 -15.31
C ARG A 168 16.79 -2.18 -15.63
#